data_AF-A0A0E4BRG6-F1
#
_entry.id   AF-A0A0E4BRG6-F1
#
_cell.length_a   1.000
_cell.length_b   1.000
_cell.length_c   1.000
_cell.angle_alpha   90.00
_cell.angle_beta   90.00
_cell.angle_gamma   90.00
#
_symmetry.space_group_name_H-M   'P 1'
#
loop_
_entity.id
_entity.type
_entity.pdbx_description
1 polymer ?
#
loop_
_entity_poly.entity_id
_entity_poly.type
_entity_poly.pdbx_seq_one_letter_code
_entity_poly.pdbx_strand_id
1 'polypeptide(L)'
;MMFAIQDVEPDAPLLNLLCVNGTTKLPGTGAHDFLKAYNPDINYKRLKNARKRSVLRPFVDEVYEFKGWPKLAKRVFGITLPKIEPSEPVEADGKAQRLGLARGGPPESEEHIRLKEYVCNNPLLVGAPKGCKKGWPEKQLRSLDEIDVWFMSPGKELAVEVKSRRSNDFDLQRGIYQCVKYRTVLEAQNKADRITSKVRACLVSERKLPDDLARLADLLDIDVRVLRPR
;
A
#
# COMPACT_ATOMS: atom_id res chain seq x y z
N MET A 1 21.72 5.18 31.19
CA MET A 1 21.28 3.80 31.47
C MET A 1 21.00 3.15 30.12
N MET A 2 21.94 2.35 29.60
CA MET A 2 21.97 2.00 28.16
C MET A 2 21.03 0.84 27.82
N PHE A 3 20.55 0.04 28.79
CA PHE A 3 19.83 -1.21 28.52
C PHE A 3 18.57 -1.41 29.38
N ALA A 4 17.85 -0.35 29.77
CA ALA A 4 16.75 -0.43 30.74
C ALA A 4 15.69 -1.53 30.47
N ILE A 5 15.40 -1.83 29.21
CA ILE A 5 14.50 -2.94 28.83
C ILE A 5 15.18 -4.30 29.05
N GLN A 6 16.37 -4.47 28.47
CA GLN A 6 17.14 -5.72 28.54
C GLN A 6 17.66 -6.05 29.95
N ASP A 7 17.85 -5.04 30.82
CA ASP A 7 18.21 -5.23 32.22
C ASP A 7 17.09 -5.91 33.04
N VAL A 8 15.83 -5.74 32.59
CA VAL A 8 14.64 -6.31 33.23
C VAL A 8 14.14 -7.56 32.52
N GLU A 9 14.35 -7.65 31.21
CA GLU A 9 13.95 -8.76 30.34
C GLU A 9 15.04 -8.98 29.27
N PRO A 10 16.05 -9.82 29.56
CA PRO A 10 17.22 -10.00 28.68
C PRO A 10 16.87 -10.42 27.25
N ASP A 11 15.81 -11.20 27.10
CA ASP A 11 15.34 -11.73 25.81
C ASP A 11 14.31 -10.81 25.13
N ALA A 12 14.08 -9.60 25.66
CA ALA A 12 13.15 -8.66 25.05
C ALA A 12 13.67 -8.19 23.68
N PRO A 13 12.82 -8.18 22.64
CA PRO A 13 13.21 -7.72 21.31
C PRO A 13 13.77 -6.30 21.30
N LEU A 14 14.66 -6.05 20.34
CA LEU A 14 15.42 -4.80 20.27
C LEU A 14 14.59 -3.64 19.71
N LEU A 15 13.69 -3.07 20.52
CA LEU A 15 12.81 -1.94 20.16
C LEU A 15 13.59 -0.75 19.55
N ASN A 16 14.83 -0.54 20.01
CA ASN A 16 15.71 0.53 19.52
C ASN A 16 16.05 0.42 18.03
N LEU A 17 15.92 -0.77 17.42
CA LEU A 17 16.14 -0.96 15.98
C LEU A 17 15.09 -0.23 15.12
N LEU A 18 13.93 0.10 15.67
CA LEU A 18 12.91 0.88 14.96
C LEU A 18 13.29 2.36 14.82
N CYS A 19 14.23 2.86 15.64
CA CYS A 19 14.71 4.23 15.54
C CYS A 19 15.73 4.35 14.42
N VAL A 20 15.27 4.75 13.23
CA VAL A 20 16.09 4.83 12.01
C VAL A 20 16.37 6.26 11.58
N ASN A 21 17.52 6.48 10.94
CA ASN A 21 17.85 7.75 10.30
C ASN A 21 16.91 8.00 9.10
N GLY A 22 16.36 9.21 9.00
CA GLY A 22 15.39 9.57 7.97
C GLY A 22 15.90 9.46 6.53
N THR A 23 17.21 9.64 6.32
CA THR A 23 17.87 9.60 5.00
C THR A 23 18.35 8.19 4.67
N THR A 24 19.14 7.57 5.54
CA THR A 24 19.74 6.24 5.27
C THR A 24 18.77 5.11 5.54
N LYS A 25 17.67 5.35 6.27
CA LYS A 25 16.70 4.36 6.79
C LYS A 25 17.37 3.16 7.48
N LEU A 26 18.56 3.37 8.06
CA LEU A 26 19.25 2.40 8.92
C LEU A 26 19.11 2.83 10.38
N PRO A 27 19.18 1.90 11.35
CA PRO A 27 19.16 2.26 12.76
C PRO A 27 20.18 3.33 13.12
N GLY A 28 19.78 4.21 14.04
CA GLY A 28 20.61 5.30 14.54
C GLY A 28 21.92 4.82 15.19
N THR A 29 22.84 5.77 15.40
CA THR A 29 24.10 5.53 16.10
C THR A 29 23.82 4.91 17.49
N GLY A 30 24.54 3.83 17.82
CA GLY A 30 24.37 3.07 19.07
C GLY A 30 23.51 1.81 18.97
N ALA A 31 22.63 1.67 17.96
CA ALA A 31 21.80 0.46 17.78
C ALA A 31 22.61 -0.84 17.62
N HIS A 32 23.85 -0.72 17.11
CA HIS A 32 24.76 -1.84 16.94
C HIS A 32 25.27 -2.44 18.26
N ASP A 33 25.30 -1.67 19.34
CA ASP A 33 25.76 -2.16 20.65
C ASP A 33 24.70 -3.11 21.25
N PHE A 34 23.42 -2.77 21.08
CA PHE A 34 22.30 -3.65 21.41
C PHE A 34 22.31 -4.93 20.58
N LEU A 35 22.51 -4.81 19.27
CA LEU A 35 22.56 -5.98 18.39
C LEU A 35 23.73 -6.91 18.74
N LYS A 36 24.90 -6.35 19.08
CA LYS A 36 26.06 -7.14 19.50
C LYS A 36 25.82 -7.85 20.84
N ALA A 37 25.13 -7.20 21.78
CA ALA A 37 24.80 -7.81 23.07
C ALA A 37 23.76 -8.93 22.92
N TYR A 38 22.75 -8.73 22.06
CA TYR A 38 21.66 -9.67 21.84
C TYR A 38 22.04 -10.83 20.91
N ASN A 39 22.87 -10.56 19.90
CA ASN A 39 23.36 -11.57 18.95
C ASN A 39 24.82 -11.27 18.54
N PRO A 40 25.80 -11.81 19.28
CA PRO A 40 27.22 -11.49 19.09
C PRO A 40 27.79 -11.99 17.76
N ASP A 41 27.15 -12.95 17.10
CA ASP A 41 27.60 -13.52 15.83
C ASP A 41 27.43 -12.54 14.65
N ILE A 42 26.61 -11.49 14.83
CA ILE A 42 26.36 -10.49 13.79
C ILE A 42 27.37 -9.36 13.88
N ASN A 43 28.34 -9.36 12.97
CA ASN A 43 29.29 -8.25 12.82
C ASN A 43 28.71 -7.10 11.98
N TYR A 44 27.73 -6.39 12.54
CA TYR A 44 26.96 -5.34 11.86
C TYR A 44 27.81 -4.21 11.27
N LYS A 45 28.89 -3.81 11.96
CA LYS A 45 29.79 -2.74 11.50
C LYS A 45 30.48 -3.07 10.17
N ARG A 46 30.76 -4.35 9.92
CA ARG A 46 31.44 -4.82 8.69
C ARG A 46 30.50 -5.04 7.51
N LEU A 47 29.19 -4.94 7.71
CA LEU A 47 28.21 -5.14 6.64
C LEU A 47 28.08 -3.91 5.73
N LYS A 48 27.94 -4.15 4.42
CA LYS A 48 27.52 -3.12 3.45
C LYS A 48 26.07 -2.70 3.72
N ASN A 49 25.72 -1.44 3.42
CA ASN A 49 24.39 -0.88 3.70
C ASN A 49 23.22 -1.71 3.14
N ALA A 50 23.37 -2.29 1.94
CA ALA A 50 22.35 -3.16 1.35
C ALA A 50 22.08 -4.42 2.20
N ARG A 51 23.13 -5.04 2.77
CA ARG A 51 23.02 -6.24 3.62
C ARG A 51 22.61 -5.92 5.06
N LYS A 52 22.85 -4.70 5.55
CA LYS A 52 22.42 -4.29 6.89
C LYS A 52 20.91 -4.41 7.05
N ARG A 53 20.13 -4.00 6.05
CA ARG A 53 18.66 -4.10 6.09
C ARG A 53 18.17 -5.53 6.17
N SER A 54 18.69 -6.41 5.31
CA SER A 54 18.26 -7.81 5.27
C SER A 54 18.61 -8.55 6.56
N VAL A 55 19.79 -8.27 7.14
CA VAL A 55 20.22 -8.87 8.41
C VAL A 55 19.39 -8.39 9.59
N LEU A 56 18.94 -7.13 9.57
CA LEU A 56 18.11 -6.57 10.65
C LEU A 56 16.65 -7.00 10.58
N ARG A 57 16.18 -7.49 9.42
CA ARG A 57 14.76 -7.75 9.18
C ARG A 57 14.14 -8.72 10.20
N PRO A 58 14.76 -9.88 10.51
CA PRO A 58 14.21 -10.81 11.51
C PRO A 58 14.04 -10.17 12.89
N PHE A 59 15.03 -9.39 13.35
CA PHE A 59 14.97 -8.70 14.65
C PHE A 59 13.92 -7.60 14.71
N VAL A 60 13.65 -6.94 13.57
CA VAL A 60 12.58 -5.96 13.46
C VAL A 60 11.22 -6.65 13.47
N ASP A 61 11.09 -7.80 12.80
CA ASP A 61 9.86 -8.60 12.80
C ASP A 61 9.55 -9.12 14.23
N GLU A 62 10.57 -9.58 14.99
CA GLU A 62 10.43 -9.94 16.42
C GLU A 62 9.81 -8.80 17.26
N VAL A 63 10.21 -7.55 17.02
CA VAL A 63 9.66 -6.38 17.73
C VAL A 63 8.16 -6.21 17.44
N TYR A 64 7.75 -6.37 16.18
CA TYR A 64 6.35 -6.25 15.79
C TYR A 64 5.48 -7.41 16.29
N GLU A 65 6.04 -8.62 16.35
CA GLU A 65 5.34 -9.83 16.78
C GLU A 65 5.22 -9.95 18.31
N PHE A 66 6.07 -9.24 19.06
CA PHE A 66 6.11 -9.33 20.51
C PHE A 66 4.87 -8.75 21.19
N LYS A 67 3.98 -9.65 21.64
CA LYS A 67 2.73 -9.28 22.34
C LYS A 67 2.96 -8.77 23.78
N GLY A 68 4.18 -8.88 24.29
CA GLY A 68 4.53 -8.56 25.68
C GLY A 68 4.69 -7.07 26.01
N TRP A 69 4.62 -6.17 25.01
CA TRP A 69 4.88 -4.73 25.21
C TRP A 69 4.09 -4.09 26.35
N PRO A 70 2.79 -4.33 26.56
CA PRO A 70 2.05 -3.70 27.65
C PRO A 70 2.56 -4.11 29.04
N LYS A 71 2.92 -5.39 29.23
CA LYS A 71 3.48 -5.89 30.50
C LYS A 71 4.87 -5.31 30.75
N LEU A 72 5.69 -5.26 29.71
CA LEU A 72 7.06 -4.77 29.79
C LEU A 72 7.11 -3.26 30.04
N ALA A 73 6.26 -2.48 29.36
CA ALA A 73 6.14 -1.03 29.58
C ALA A 73 5.75 -0.70 31.04
N LYS A 74 4.84 -1.48 31.62
CA LYS A 74 4.46 -1.34 33.03
C LYS A 74 5.59 -1.72 33.98
N ARG A 75 6.30 -2.82 33.71
CA ARG A 75 7.42 -3.30 34.55
C ARG A 75 8.63 -2.36 34.52
N VAL A 76 9.02 -1.89 33.34
CA VAL A 76 10.27 -1.13 33.14
C VAL A 76 10.06 0.36 33.40
N PHE A 77 8.93 0.92 32.95
CA PHE A 77 8.70 2.36 32.97
C PHE A 77 7.52 2.80 33.86
N GLY A 78 6.78 1.86 34.45
CA GLY A 78 5.57 2.18 35.21
C GLY A 78 4.40 2.67 34.34
N ILE A 79 4.50 2.50 33.01
CA ILE A 79 3.53 3.05 32.05
C ILE A 79 2.51 1.99 31.67
N THR A 80 1.23 2.37 31.68
CA THR A 80 0.16 1.56 31.07
C THR A 80 -0.06 2.03 29.64
N LEU A 81 0.26 1.17 28.67
CA LEU A 81 -0.02 1.47 27.27
C LEU A 81 -1.54 1.55 27.05
N PRO A 82 -2.03 2.56 26.30
CA PRO A 82 -3.44 2.61 25.93
C PRO A 82 -3.79 1.36 25.11
N LYS A 83 -5.02 0.87 25.26
CA LYS A 83 -5.54 -0.10 24.30
C LYS A 83 -5.66 0.62 22.95
N ILE A 84 -4.76 0.28 22.03
CA ILE A 84 -4.88 0.66 20.64
C ILE A 84 -5.82 -0.38 20.03
N GLU A 85 -7.09 -0.01 19.84
CA GLU A 85 -7.91 -0.68 18.83
C GLU A 85 -7.13 -0.58 17.51
N PRO A 86 -6.93 -1.66 16.75
CA PRO A 86 -6.30 -1.56 15.44
C PRO A 86 -7.07 -0.50 14.65
N SER A 87 -6.45 0.66 14.42
CA SER A 87 -6.96 1.57 13.40
C SER A 87 -6.62 0.91 12.09
N GLU A 88 -7.46 -0.03 11.65
CA GLU A 88 -7.44 -0.44 10.27
C GLU A 88 -7.55 0.84 9.45
N PRO A 89 -6.67 1.06 8.46
CA PRO A 89 -6.75 2.23 7.62
C PRO A 89 -8.18 2.33 7.08
N VAL A 90 -8.91 3.35 7.54
CA VAL A 90 -10.32 3.50 7.18
C VAL A 90 -10.35 4.06 5.77
N GLU A 91 -10.78 3.21 4.83
CA GLU A 91 -11.12 3.66 3.49
C GLU A 91 -12.22 4.73 3.57
N ALA A 92 -11.96 5.90 2.98
CA ALA A 92 -12.89 7.03 3.00
C ALA A 92 -13.85 7.03 1.79
N ASP A 93 -13.57 6.20 0.77
CA ASP A 93 -14.26 6.19 -0.53
C ASP A 93 -15.23 5.01 -0.74
N GLY A 94 -15.38 4.14 0.26
CA GLY A 94 -16.49 3.19 0.36
C GLY A 94 -16.31 1.77 -0.21
N LYS A 95 -15.24 1.43 -0.93
CA LYS A 95 -15.06 0.10 -1.56
C LYS A 95 -14.49 -1.01 -0.67
N ALA A 96 -14.45 -0.85 0.65
CA ALA A 96 -13.80 -1.85 1.49
C ALA A 96 -14.63 -3.13 1.55
N GLN A 97 -14.20 -4.16 0.82
CA GLN A 97 -14.63 -5.53 1.09
C GLN A 97 -14.03 -5.91 2.45
N ARG A 98 -14.85 -5.84 3.50
CA ARG A 98 -14.45 -6.33 4.83
C ARG A 98 -14.20 -7.83 4.70
N LEU A 99 -12.94 -8.25 4.86
CA LEU A 99 -12.57 -9.65 5.01
C LEU A 99 -13.40 -10.24 6.16
N GLY A 100 -14.39 -11.08 5.83
CA GLY A 100 -15.09 -11.94 6.78
C GLY A 100 -16.42 -11.45 7.36
N LEU A 101 -16.97 -10.30 6.96
CA LEU A 101 -18.28 -9.83 7.45
C LEU A 101 -19.15 -9.32 6.32
N ALA A 102 -20.20 -10.08 5.99
CA ALA A 102 -21.30 -9.79 5.06
C ALA A 102 -20.89 -9.25 3.67
N ARG A 103 -21.46 -9.84 2.60
CA ARG A 103 -21.38 -9.20 1.27
C ARG A 103 -22.04 -7.81 1.37
N GLY A 104 -21.24 -6.75 1.28
CA GLY A 104 -21.69 -5.37 1.44
C GLY A 104 -20.72 -4.55 2.27
N GLY A 105 -19.66 -4.04 1.63
CA GLY A 105 -18.97 -2.86 2.17
C GLY A 105 -19.95 -1.68 2.26
N PRO A 106 -19.55 -0.56 2.90
CA PRO A 106 -20.33 0.67 2.77
C PRO A 106 -20.61 0.97 1.29
N PRO A 107 -21.75 1.57 0.94
CA PRO A 107 -22.00 1.96 -0.44
C PRO A 107 -20.90 2.91 -0.92
N GLU A 108 -20.53 2.80 -2.19
CA GLU A 108 -19.65 3.79 -2.85
C GLU A 108 -20.23 5.20 -2.67
N SER A 109 -19.34 6.19 -2.51
CA SER A 109 -19.78 7.57 -2.34
C SER A 109 -20.32 8.15 -3.66
N GLU A 110 -21.21 9.14 -3.56
CA GLU A 110 -21.73 9.86 -4.74
C GLU A 110 -20.60 10.49 -5.57
N GLU A 111 -19.54 10.98 -4.91
CA GLU A 111 -18.37 11.53 -5.60
C GLU A 111 -17.61 10.47 -6.39
N HIS A 112 -17.48 9.26 -5.84
CA HIS A 112 -16.87 8.13 -6.52
C HIS A 112 -17.67 7.74 -7.77
N ILE A 113 -18.98 7.57 -7.62
CA ILE A 113 -19.91 7.24 -8.71
C ILE A 113 -19.83 8.32 -9.81
N ARG A 114 -19.90 9.60 -9.43
CA ARG A 114 -19.81 10.73 -10.36
C ARG A 114 -18.48 10.75 -11.12
N LEU A 115 -17.37 10.48 -10.44
CA LEU A 115 -16.05 10.43 -11.08
C LEU A 115 -15.95 9.24 -12.05
N LYS A 116 -16.49 8.08 -11.68
CA LYS A 116 -16.56 6.88 -12.52
C LYS A 116 -17.34 7.17 -13.81
N GLU A 117 -18.54 7.75 -13.68
CA GLU A 117 -19.37 8.14 -14.83
C GLU A 117 -18.68 9.18 -15.72
N TYR A 118 -18.03 10.19 -15.11
CA TYR A 118 -17.28 11.20 -15.85
C TYR A 118 -16.14 10.57 -16.65
N VAL A 119 -15.38 9.65 -16.05
CA VAL A 119 -14.29 8.93 -16.74
C VAL A 119 -14.84 8.08 -17.88
N CYS A 120 -15.91 7.30 -17.66
CA CYS A 120 -16.58 6.50 -18.69
C CYS A 120 -16.93 7.31 -19.94
N ASN A 121 -17.40 8.54 -19.76
CA ASN A 121 -17.85 9.40 -20.85
C ASN A 121 -16.73 10.26 -21.48
N ASN A 122 -15.51 10.24 -20.93
CA ASN A 122 -14.39 11.07 -21.38
C ASN A 122 -13.10 10.24 -21.64
N PRO A 123 -13.13 9.27 -22.57
CA PRO A 123 -12.00 8.34 -22.85
C PRO A 123 -10.67 9.03 -23.13
N LEU A 124 -10.70 10.19 -23.80
CA LEU A 124 -9.48 10.92 -24.18
C LEU A 124 -8.71 11.46 -22.96
N LEU A 125 -9.41 11.81 -21.88
CA LEU A 125 -8.79 12.40 -20.68
C LEU A 125 -7.92 11.41 -19.91
N VAL A 126 -8.19 10.12 -20.07
CA VAL A 126 -7.47 9.02 -19.41
C VAL A 126 -6.53 8.28 -20.36
N GLY A 127 -6.36 8.80 -21.59
CA GLY A 127 -5.53 8.17 -22.60
C GLY A 127 -6.05 6.81 -23.05
N ALA A 128 -7.37 6.63 -23.14
CA ALA A 128 -7.98 5.41 -23.66
C ALA A 128 -7.52 5.12 -25.11
N PRO A 129 -7.56 3.84 -25.55
CA PRO A 129 -7.21 3.51 -26.92
C PRO A 129 -8.02 4.29 -27.96
N LYS A 130 -7.40 4.60 -29.11
CA LYS A 130 -8.07 5.32 -30.21
C LYS A 130 -9.30 4.54 -30.67
N GLY A 131 -10.41 5.25 -30.87
CA GLY A 131 -11.68 4.66 -31.30
C GLY A 131 -12.64 4.29 -30.16
N CYS A 132 -12.19 4.29 -28.91
CA CYS A 132 -13.09 4.15 -27.76
C CYS A 132 -13.95 5.41 -27.60
N LYS A 133 -15.27 5.29 -27.79
CA LYS A 133 -16.23 6.39 -27.57
C LYS A 133 -16.74 6.48 -26.13
N LYS A 134 -16.75 5.35 -25.42
CA LYS A 134 -17.25 5.22 -24.04
C LYS A 134 -16.53 4.06 -23.34
N GLY A 135 -16.34 4.20 -22.03
CA GLY A 135 -15.84 3.14 -21.15
C GLY A 135 -16.95 2.22 -20.65
N TRP A 136 -16.57 1.03 -20.23
CA TRP A 136 -17.44 0.07 -19.55
C TRP A 136 -17.24 0.21 -18.05
N PRO A 137 -18.27 0.59 -17.29
CA PRO A 137 -18.16 0.62 -15.84
C PRO A 137 -18.09 -0.81 -15.29
N GLU A 138 -17.47 -0.96 -14.12
CA GLU A 138 -17.61 -2.14 -13.24
C GLU A 138 -17.31 -3.48 -13.93
N LYS A 139 -16.17 -3.53 -14.62
CA LYS A 139 -15.73 -4.76 -15.30
C LYS A 139 -15.24 -5.76 -14.26
N GLN A 140 -16.02 -6.81 -14.05
CA GLN A 140 -15.60 -7.94 -13.22
C GLN A 140 -14.46 -8.75 -13.88
N LEU A 141 -13.45 -9.07 -13.08
CA LEU A 141 -12.34 -9.96 -13.40
C LEU A 141 -12.64 -11.40 -12.92
N ARG A 142 -11.94 -12.38 -13.49
CA ARG A 142 -11.98 -13.79 -13.06
C ARG A 142 -11.43 -13.99 -11.64
N SER A 143 -10.64 -13.03 -11.13
CA SER A 143 -10.24 -12.99 -9.71
C SER A 143 -11.36 -12.53 -8.78
N LEU A 144 -12.54 -12.18 -9.32
CA LEU A 144 -13.70 -11.60 -8.63
C LEU A 144 -13.50 -10.15 -8.17
N ASP A 145 -12.38 -9.53 -8.53
CA ASP A 145 -12.20 -8.09 -8.43
C ASP A 145 -13.01 -7.35 -9.51
N GLU A 146 -13.24 -6.06 -9.28
CA GLU A 146 -13.99 -5.20 -10.19
C GLU A 146 -13.17 -3.96 -10.55
N ILE A 147 -13.02 -3.71 -11.85
CA ILE A 147 -12.39 -2.51 -12.38
C ILE A 147 -13.45 -1.41 -12.47
N ASP A 148 -13.14 -0.20 -11.99
CA ASP A 148 -14.06 0.94 -12.07
C ASP A 148 -14.49 1.27 -13.49
N VAL A 149 -13.51 1.48 -14.37
CA VAL A 149 -13.77 1.78 -15.78
C VAL A 149 -12.78 1.02 -16.64
N TRP A 150 -13.30 0.32 -17.65
CA TRP A 150 -12.50 -0.42 -18.60
C TRP A 150 -12.74 0.10 -20.03
N PHE A 151 -11.65 0.37 -20.73
CA PHE A 151 -11.67 0.71 -22.16
C PHE A 151 -10.97 -0.38 -22.95
N MET A 152 -11.57 -0.76 -24.08
CA MET A 152 -10.99 -1.74 -24.98
C MET A 152 -11.10 -1.29 -26.44
N SER A 153 -10.09 -1.65 -27.21
CA SER A 153 -10.06 -1.61 -28.68
C SER A 153 -9.24 -2.82 -29.15
N PRO A 154 -9.27 -3.17 -30.45
CA PRO A 154 -8.46 -4.28 -30.96
C PRO A 154 -6.98 -4.17 -30.53
N GLY A 155 -6.52 -5.15 -29.77
CA GLY A 155 -5.13 -5.27 -29.30
C GLY A 155 -4.72 -4.30 -28.18
N LYS A 156 -5.62 -3.52 -27.59
CA LYS A 156 -5.30 -2.59 -26.49
C LYS A 156 -6.42 -2.49 -25.47
N GLU A 157 -6.04 -2.52 -24.21
CA GLU A 157 -6.94 -2.33 -23.07
C GLU A 157 -6.37 -1.31 -22.09
N LEU A 158 -7.29 -0.64 -21.39
CA LEU A 158 -6.98 0.27 -20.29
C LEU A 158 -7.95 -0.01 -19.14
N ALA A 159 -7.42 -0.48 -18.02
CA ALA A 159 -8.12 -0.50 -16.75
C ALA A 159 -7.93 0.85 -16.04
N VAL A 160 -8.99 1.39 -15.47
CA VAL A 160 -8.94 2.63 -14.70
C VAL A 160 -9.52 2.36 -13.32
N GLU A 161 -8.81 2.76 -12.27
CA GLU A 161 -9.33 2.89 -10.91
C GLU A 161 -9.58 4.37 -10.64
N VAL A 162 -10.70 4.71 -10.00
CA VAL A 162 -11.00 6.11 -9.64
C VAL A 162 -10.90 6.30 -8.13
N LYS A 163 -10.46 7.49 -7.70
CA LYS A 163 -10.38 7.89 -6.29
C LYS A 163 -10.93 9.30 -6.11
N SER A 164 -12.06 9.41 -5.44
CA SER A 164 -12.77 10.68 -5.29
C SER A 164 -11.99 11.68 -4.44
N ARG A 165 -12.51 12.91 -4.34
CA ARG A 165 -11.92 13.97 -3.50
C ARG A 165 -11.86 13.59 -2.01
N ARG A 166 -12.69 12.63 -1.58
CA ARG A 166 -12.75 12.09 -0.21
C ARG A 166 -11.67 11.07 0.09
N SER A 167 -11.11 10.43 -0.94
CA SER A 167 -10.00 9.47 -0.78
C SER A 167 -8.85 10.09 0.00
N ASN A 168 -8.44 9.42 1.08
CA ASN A 168 -7.25 9.79 1.83
C ASN A 168 -5.99 9.19 1.18
N ASP A 169 -4.81 9.46 1.74
CA ASP A 169 -3.55 9.00 1.13
C ASP A 169 -3.43 7.47 1.12
N PHE A 170 -4.07 6.78 2.10
CA PHE A 170 -4.15 5.33 2.09
C PHE A 170 -5.03 4.81 0.94
N ASP A 171 -6.17 5.45 0.66
CA ASP A 171 -7.02 5.13 -0.48
C ASP A 171 -6.28 5.34 -1.81
N LEU A 172 -5.51 6.44 -1.93
CA LEU A 172 -4.68 6.69 -3.10
C LEU A 172 -3.64 5.59 -3.29
N GLN A 173 -2.91 5.23 -2.22
CA GLN A 173 -1.92 4.15 -2.25
C GLN A 173 -2.58 2.82 -2.65
N ARG A 174 -3.74 2.49 -2.08
CA ARG A 174 -4.51 1.30 -2.44
C ARG A 174 -4.94 1.34 -3.90
N GLY A 175 -5.35 2.49 -4.42
CA GLY A 175 -5.69 2.70 -5.83
C GLY A 175 -4.53 2.39 -6.78
N ILE A 176 -3.29 2.75 -6.42
CA ILE A 176 -2.09 2.39 -7.19
C ILE A 176 -1.93 0.86 -7.25
N TYR A 177 -2.05 0.16 -6.12
CA TYR A 177 -1.94 -1.30 -6.10
C TYR A 177 -3.11 -2.00 -6.78
N GLN A 178 -4.32 -1.43 -6.73
CA GLN A 178 -5.47 -1.90 -7.52
C GLN A 178 -5.15 -1.82 -9.02
N CYS A 179 -4.55 -0.73 -9.50
CA CYS A 179 -4.11 -0.61 -10.90
C CYS A 179 -3.11 -1.71 -11.29
N VAL A 180 -2.11 -2.00 -10.43
CA VAL A 180 -1.15 -3.09 -10.65
C VAL A 180 -1.86 -4.44 -10.73
N LYS A 181 -2.77 -4.71 -9.80
CA LYS A 181 -3.57 -5.94 -9.76
C LYS A 181 -4.38 -6.10 -11.04
N TYR A 182 -5.14 -5.09 -11.44
CA TYR A 182 -5.99 -5.17 -12.62
C TYR A 182 -5.20 -5.38 -13.90
N ARG A 183 -4.08 -4.66 -14.09
CA ARG A 183 -3.19 -4.88 -15.24
C ARG A 183 -2.76 -6.34 -15.32
N THR A 184 -2.24 -6.86 -14.21
CA THR A 184 -1.66 -8.21 -14.15
C THR A 184 -2.73 -9.29 -14.36
N VAL A 185 -3.91 -9.14 -13.75
CA VAL A 185 -5.00 -10.12 -13.87
C VAL A 185 -5.60 -10.09 -15.28
N LEU A 186 -5.78 -8.91 -15.90
CA LEU A 186 -6.23 -8.81 -17.29
C LEU A 186 -5.23 -9.45 -18.26
N GLU A 187 -3.93 -9.23 -18.07
CA GLU A 187 -2.89 -9.89 -18.89
C GLU A 187 -2.98 -11.43 -18.77
N ALA A 188 -3.15 -11.94 -17.55
CA ALA A 188 -3.32 -13.37 -17.32
C ALA A 188 -4.60 -13.92 -17.97
N GLN A 189 -5.72 -13.19 -17.90
CA GLN A 189 -6.97 -13.56 -18.56
C GLN A 189 -6.83 -13.57 -20.08
N ASN A 190 -6.24 -12.53 -20.65
CA ASN A 190 -5.98 -12.43 -22.09
C ASN A 190 -5.13 -13.60 -22.58
N LYS A 191 -4.09 -13.96 -21.80
CA LYS A 191 -3.27 -15.14 -22.09
C LYS A 191 -4.08 -16.43 -22.06
N ALA A 192 -4.95 -16.62 -21.06
CA ALA A 192 -5.81 -17.80 -20.97
C ALA A 192 -6.80 -17.89 -22.15
N ASP A 193 -7.29 -16.73 -22.62
CA ASP A 193 -8.27 -16.62 -23.71
C ASP A 193 -7.61 -16.55 -25.10
N ARG A 194 -6.28 -16.66 -25.18
CA ARG A 194 -5.47 -16.52 -26.42
C ARG A 194 -5.70 -15.18 -27.13
N ILE A 195 -6.00 -14.13 -26.37
CA ILE A 195 -6.14 -12.76 -26.83
C ILE A 195 -4.78 -12.07 -26.77
N THR A 196 -4.35 -11.48 -27.88
CA THR A 196 -3.17 -10.62 -27.90
C THR A 196 -3.60 -9.17 -27.73
N SER A 197 -3.43 -8.64 -26.52
CA SER A 197 -3.81 -7.27 -26.16
C SER A 197 -2.80 -6.67 -25.21
N LYS A 198 -2.36 -5.43 -25.47
CA LYS A 198 -1.52 -4.66 -24.55
C LYS A 198 -2.41 -4.04 -23.48
N VAL A 199 -2.25 -4.48 -22.24
CA VAL A 199 -2.97 -3.95 -21.08
C VAL A 199 -2.19 -2.80 -20.47
N ARG A 200 -2.88 -1.73 -20.11
CA ARG A 200 -2.38 -0.66 -19.25
C ARG A 200 -3.34 -0.44 -18.09
N ALA A 201 -2.85 0.21 -17.04
CA ALA A 201 -3.69 0.70 -15.96
C ALA A 201 -3.43 2.19 -15.70
N CYS A 202 -4.45 2.88 -15.22
CA CYS A 202 -4.42 4.30 -14.88
C CYS A 202 -5.15 4.53 -13.56
N LEU A 203 -4.56 5.33 -12.68
CA LEU A 203 -5.25 5.88 -11.51
C LEU A 203 -5.80 7.26 -11.88
N VAL A 204 -7.11 7.45 -11.72
CA VAL A 204 -7.73 8.78 -11.80
C VAL A 204 -8.06 9.25 -10.39
N SER A 205 -7.67 10.48 -10.05
CA SER A 205 -8.05 11.08 -8.78
C SER A 205 -8.56 12.51 -8.91
N GLU A 206 -9.47 12.93 -8.04
CA GLU A 206 -9.87 14.34 -7.91
C GLU A 206 -8.86 15.20 -7.12
N ARG A 207 -7.89 14.55 -6.46
CA ARG A 207 -6.80 15.20 -5.74
C ARG A 207 -5.44 14.86 -6.35
N LYS A 208 -4.48 15.76 -6.12
CA LYS A 208 -3.07 15.48 -6.45
C LYS A 208 -2.54 14.45 -5.46
N LEU A 209 -1.75 13.49 -5.95
CA LEU A 209 -1.02 12.57 -5.09
C LEU A 209 0.08 13.33 -4.32
N PRO A 210 0.32 12.97 -3.04
CA PRO A 210 1.56 13.29 -2.34
C PRO A 210 2.79 12.78 -3.10
N ASP A 211 3.95 13.44 -2.91
CA ASP A 211 5.16 13.18 -3.70
C ASP A 211 5.69 11.75 -3.57
N ASP A 212 5.53 11.11 -2.42
CA ASP A 212 5.90 9.71 -2.20
C ASP A 212 4.98 8.75 -2.95
N LEU A 213 3.67 9.01 -3.00
CA LEU A 213 2.73 8.23 -3.80
C LEU A 213 2.89 8.45 -5.30
N ALA A 214 3.24 9.67 -5.73
CA ALA A 214 3.58 9.94 -7.12
C ALA A 214 4.82 9.12 -7.55
N ARG A 215 5.89 9.13 -6.74
CA ARG A 215 7.07 8.28 -6.97
C ARG A 215 6.74 6.79 -6.98
N LEU A 216 5.81 6.34 -6.13
CA LEU A 216 5.37 4.95 -6.11
C LEU A 216 4.63 4.58 -7.39
N ALA A 217 3.73 5.44 -7.88
CA ALA A 217 3.02 5.22 -9.14
C ALA A 217 3.98 5.14 -10.33
N ASP A 218 4.97 6.06 -10.40
CA ASP A 218 6.00 6.05 -11.43
C ASP A 218 6.84 4.76 -11.38
N LEU A 219 7.26 4.33 -10.19
CA LEU A 219 8.02 3.10 -9.99
C LEU A 219 7.26 1.85 -10.47
N LEU A 220 5.94 1.85 -10.33
CA LEU A 220 5.06 0.74 -10.70
C LEU A 220 4.48 0.87 -12.13
N ASP A 221 4.93 1.87 -12.89
CA ASP A 221 4.45 2.17 -14.25
C ASP A 221 2.92 2.35 -14.29
N ILE A 222 2.38 3.15 -13.37
CA ILE A 222 0.95 3.50 -13.29
C ILE A 222 0.78 4.95 -13.71
N ASP A 223 0.05 5.19 -14.81
CA ASP A 223 -0.32 6.56 -15.22
C ASP A 223 -1.29 7.16 -14.20
N VAL A 224 -1.08 8.42 -13.83
CA VAL A 224 -1.91 9.12 -12.84
C VAL A 224 -2.49 10.38 -13.49
N ARG A 225 -3.82 10.50 -13.41
CA ARG A 225 -4.56 11.63 -13.97
C ARG A 225 -5.36 12.33 -12.88
N VAL A 226 -5.15 13.63 -12.71
CA VAL A 226 -5.96 14.45 -11.81
C VAL A 226 -7.11 15.07 -12.60
N LEU A 227 -8.34 14.61 -12.38
CA LEU A 227 -9.53 15.06 -13.10
C LEU A 227 -10.58 15.55 -12.10
N ARG A 228 -11.31 16.62 -12.45
CA ARG A 228 -12.37 17.18 -11.61
C ARG A 228 -13.65 17.29 -12.44
N PRO A 229 -14.62 16.37 -12.28
CA PRO A 229 -15.94 16.51 -12.86
C PRO A 229 -16.58 17.81 -12.35
N ARG A 230 -17.12 18.62 -13.27
CA ARG A 230 -17.93 19.78 -12.90
C ARG A 230 -19.25 19.33 -12.29
#